data_AF-A0A2M7A2D5-F1
#
_entry.id   AF-A0A2M7A2D5-F1
#
_cell.length_a   1.000
_cell.length_b   1.000
_cell.length_c   1.000
_cell.angle_alpha   90.00
_cell.angle_beta   90.00
_cell.angle_gamma   90.00
#
_symmetry.space_group_name_H-M   'P 1'
#
loop_
_entity.id
_entity.type
_entity.pdbx_description
1 polymer ?
#
loop_
_entity_poly.entity_id
_entity_poly.type
_entity_poly.pdbx_seq_one_letter_code
_entity_poly.pdbx_strand_id
1 'polypeptide(L)'
;MPMRVAMVTGSYPPVPCGIGDYAERLILELRQAGADVEVVTTRCNEAPARVDVCHELENWKLRNWRRAIDWISSQSFDVLHFQYPGKAYGHLPDLAGLTREVKKRLPDLPVVVTVHEFGVTHFLRKLTVASIVTFADSVILTAQSERRLYDRLLPWVRRKIKVIRLSPSISVAEFGPEHEARLNSRYDIGPDNIVIAHFGFVQSNKGAEELLKAFRAVSQRHPQARLLMMSSFEPASNAYHRRLADLTDTLCLRDSVIWTGFLTANEVSHHLSWSDIAVFPFTDGATMRRTSFMAAMSHGLPTITTQRDADMEELGLTDREDVLLTSAPADPRDLAQHMTALVDSAPLRAKLREGALRWACPLQWDHVAARTLEVYHSVVR
;
A
#
# COMPACT_ATOMS: atom_id res chain seq x y z
N MET A 1 22.87 -12.75 19.33
CA MET A 1 22.78 -11.27 19.31
C MET A 1 21.67 -10.90 18.33
N PRO A 2 20.94 -9.79 18.54
CA PRO A 2 19.96 -9.33 17.56
C PRO A 2 20.67 -9.01 16.23
N MET A 3 20.01 -9.32 15.11
CA MET A 3 20.56 -9.02 13.77
C MET A 3 20.60 -7.50 13.57
N ARG A 4 21.78 -6.96 13.22
CA ARG A 4 21.97 -5.54 12.94
C ARG A 4 21.79 -5.25 11.45
N VAL A 5 20.86 -4.36 11.10
CA VAL A 5 20.51 -4.04 9.72
C VAL A 5 20.67 -2.55 9.46
N ALA A 6 21.42 -2.20 8.43
CA ALA A 6 21.44 -0.83 7.91
C ALA A 6 20.35 -0.70 6.83
N MET A 7 19.27 0.00 7.14
CA MET A 7 18.19 0.32 6.20
C MET A 7 18.53 1.61 5.44
N VAL A 8 18.74 1.50 4.14
CA VAL A 8 19.08 2.62 3.27
C VAL A 8 17.88 3.04 2.43
N THR A 9 17.44 4.28 2.63
CA THR A 9 16.32 4.84 1.89
C THR A 9 16.66 6.22 1.35
N GLY A 10 16.18 6.53 0.15
CA GLY A 10 16.42 7.83 -0.46
C GLY A 10 15.76 8.95 0.33
N SER A 11 14.51 8.76 0.72
CA SER A 11 13.71 9.73 1.48
C SER A 11 13.09 9.03 2.68
N TYR A 12 12.92 9.75 3.78
CA TYR A 12 12.36 9.22 5.02
C TYR A 12 11.40 10.26 5.64
N PRO A 13 10.36 9.81 6.38
CA PRO A 13 9.49 10.74 7.11
C PRO A 13 10.30 11.73 7.96
N PRO A 14 9.90 13.02 7.98
CA PRO A 14 8.61 13.55 7.53
C PRO A 14 8.51 13.92 6.03
N VAL A 15 9.52 13.65 5.20
CA VAL A 15 9.45 13.96 3.75
C VAL A 15 8.36 13.12 3.07
N PRO A 16 7.31 13.71 2.45
CA PRO A 16 6.21 12.95 1.84
C PRO A 16 6.66 12.03 0.69
N CYS A 17 6.74 10.73 0.97
CA CYS A 17 7.18 9.72 0.01
C CYS A 17 6.67 8.33 0.42
N GLY A 18 5.85 7.70 -0.41
CA GLY A 18 5.27 6.39 -0.09
C GLY A 18 6.29 5.27 0.16
N ILE A 19 7.48 5.33 -0.46
CA ILE A 19 8.58 4.40 -0.18
C ILE A 19 9.25 4.71 1.17
N GLY A 20 9.32 5.98 1.56
CA GLY A 20 9.78 6.40 2.88
C GLY A 20 8.82 5.92 3.98
N ASP A 21 7.51 6.11 3.78
CA ASP A 21 6.46 5.64 4.70
C ASP A 21 6.48 4.11 4.83
N TYR A 22 6.65 3.39 3.71
CA TYR A 22 6.83 1.94 3.70
C TYR A 22 8.09 1.53 4.49
N ALA A 23 9.21 2.20 4.26
CA ALA A 23 10.47 1.90 4.93
C ALA A 23 10.36 2.10 6.44
N GLU A 24 9.77 3.22 6.87
CA GLU A 24 9.53 3.50 8.30
C GLU A 24 8.72 2.38 8.94
N ARG A 25 7.61 1.98 8.30
CA ARG A 25 6.77 0.94 8.88
C ARG A 25 7.46 -0.43 8.90
N LEU A 26 8.18 -0.80 7.85
CA LEU A 26 9.00 -2.01 7.85
C LEU A 26 10.05 -2.01 8.98
N ILE A 27 10.72 -0.87 9.21
CA ILE A 27 11.72 -0.74 10.28
C ILE A 27 11.09 -0.97 11.66
N LEU A 28 9.93 -0.36 11.93
CA LEU A 28 9.24 -0.52 13.22
C LEU A 28 8.90 -1.99 13.49
N GLU A 29 8.45 -2.70 12.46
CA GLU A 29 8.00 -4.10 12.55
C GLU A 29 9.18 -5.06 12.65
N LEU A 30 10.28 -4.79 11.93
CA LEU A 30 11.54 -5.51 12.11
C LEU A 30 12.11 -5.35 13.52
N ARG A 31 12.02 -4.15 14.10
CA ARG A 31 12.43 -3.88 15.48
C ARG A 31 11.56 -4.61 16.49
N GLN A 32 10.24 -4.64 16.29
CA GLN A 32 9.33 -5.44 17.12
C GLN A 32 9.62 -6.93 17.02
N ALA A 33 10.04 -7.42 15.84
CA ALA A 33 10.49 -8.79 15.63
C ALA A 33 11.92 -9.08 16.16
N GLY A 34 12.59 -8.10 16.79
CA GLY A 34 13.87 -8.29 17.49
C GLY A 34 15.13 -7.97 16.67
N ALA A 35 15.01 -7.38 15.49
CA ALA A 35 16.17 -6.85 14.75
C ALA A 35 16.57 -5.46 15.25
N ASP A 36 17.87 -5.18 15.26
CA ASP A 36 18.40 -3.84 15.50
C ASP A 36 18.57 -3.14 14.15
N VAL A 37 17.72 -2.16 13.85
CA VAL A 37 17.66 -1.53 12.53
C VAL A 37 18.05 -0.07 12.63
N GLU A 38 19.10 0.33 11.91
CA GLU A 38 19.56 1.71 11.80
C GLU A 38 19.22 2.30 10.43
N VAL A 39 18.89 3.58 10.38
CA VAL A 39 18.46 4.25 9.14
C VAL A 39 19.56 5.14 8.57
N VAL A 40 19.84 4.94 7.28
CA VAL A 40 20.70 5.80 6.47
C VAL A 40 19.84 6.46 5.40
N THR A 41 19.69 7.79 5.48
CA THR A 41 18.80 8.54 4.59
C THR A 41 19.39 9.91 4.23
N THR A 42 18.72 10.68 3.37
CA THR A 42 19.08 12.10 3.17
C THR A 42 18.61 12.96 4.32
N ARG A 43 19.42 13.97 4.65
CA ARG A 43 19.11 15.00 5.64
C ARG A 43 17.72 15.58 5.40
N CYS A 44 16.91 15.56 6.45
CA CYS A 44 15.68 16.32 6.52
C CYS A 44 15.90 17.52 7.44
N ASN A 45 15.25 18.66 7.15
CA ASN A 45 15.30 19.82 8.03
C ASN A 45 14.39 19.65 9.27
N GLU A 46 13.55 18.62 9.26
CA GLU A 46 12.60 18.30 10.32
C GLU A 46 13.00 16.97 10.97
N ALA A 47 12.85 16.89 12.29
CA ALA A 47 13.18 15.67 13.03
C ALA A 47 12.26 14.51 12.60
N PRO A 48 12.80 13.28 12.43
CA PRO A 48 11.97 12.11 12.16
C PRO A 48 10.98 11.89 13.31
N ALA A 49 9.73 11.58 12.98
CA ALA A 49 8.67 11.55 13.98
C ALA A 49 8.72 10.32 14.92
N ARG A 50 9.31 9.19 14.48
CA ARG A 50 9.11 7.88 15.15
C ARG A 50 10.34 6.96 15.20
N VAL A 51 11.39 7.25 14.43
CA VAL A 51 12.56 6.38 14.31
C VAL A 51 13.83 7.21 14.30
N ASP A 52 14.80 6.83 15.12
CA ASP A 52 16.11 7.46 15.14
C ASP A 52 16.82 7.27 13.79
N VAL A 53 17.10 8.38 13.13
CA VAL A 53 17.97 8.40 11.95
C VAL A 53 19.41 8.46 12.42
N CYS A 54 20.17 7.42 12.10
CA CYS A 54 21.53 7.23 12.58
C CYS A 54 22.56 7.92 11.68
N HIS A 55 22.25 8.09 10.39
CA HIS A 55 23.13 8.78 9.45
C HIS A 55 22.37 9.53 8.37
N GLU A 56 22.70 10.82 8.21
CA GLU A 56 22.11 11.71 7.22
C GLU A 56 23.10 12.17 6.16
N LEU A 57 22.71 12.01 4.89
CA LEU A 57 23.47 12.50 3.73
C LEU A 57 22.86 13.77 3.17
N GLU A 58 23.69 14.74 2.77
CA GLU A 58 23.19 15.94 2.07
C GLU A 58 22.53 15.61 0.73
N ASN A 59 23.04 14.58 0.05
CA ASN A 59 22.55 14.07 -1.23
C ASN A 59 23.26 12.75 -1.56
N TRP A 60 22.70 12.02 -2.52
CA TRP A 60 23.24 10.75 -3.01
C TRP A 60 24.24 10.91 -4.15
N LYS A 61 25.13 11.91 -4.11
CA LYS A 61 26.24 12.02 -5.08
C LYS A 61 27.43 11.14 -4.66
N LEU A 62 28.27 10.79 -5.63
CA LEU A 62 29.45 9.92 -5.46
C LEU A 62 30.34 10.26 -4.24
N ARG A 63 30.54 11.54 -3.93
CA ARG A 63 31.33 11.99 -2.76
C ARG A 63 30.70 11.54 -1.43
N ASN A 64 29.37 11.61 -1.34
CA ASN A 64 28.63 11.26 -0.15
C ASN A 64 28.38 9.75 -0.05
N TRP A 65 28.43 9.00 -1.17
CA TRP A 65 28.45 7.53 -1.15
C TRP A 65 29.64 6.99 -0.36
N ARG A 66 30.83 7.55 -0.60
CA ARG A 66 32.03 7.12 0.13
C ARG A 66 31.85 7.33 1.63
N ARG A 67 31.36 8.51 2.04
CA ARG A 67 31.06 8.80 3.44
C ARG A 67 30.06 7.81 4.05
N ALA A 68 28.99 7.47 3.32
CA ALA A 68 28.01 6.49 3.75
C ALA A 68 28.65 5.10 3.91
N ILE A 69 29.43 4.65 2.93
CA ILE A 69 30.12 3.35 2.98
C ILE A 69 31.15 3.32 4.11
N ASP A 70 31.92 4.39 4.29
CA ASP A 70 32.94 4.50 5.35
C ASP A 70 32.26 4.44 6.74
N TRP A 71 31.12 5.13 6.91
CA TRP A 71 30.31 5.03 8.12
C TRP A 71 29.74 3.62 8.31
N ILE A 72 29.13 3.01 7.28
CA ILE A 72 28.64 1.62 7.33
C ILE A 72 29.77 0.67 7.73
N SER A 73 30.98 0.87 7.21
CA SER A 73 32.15 0.02 7.51
C SER A 73 32.70 0.22 8.93
N SER A 74 32.40 1.36 9.56
CA SER A 74 32.75 1.64 10.96
C SER A 74 31.81 0.96 11.96
N GLN A 75 30.69 0.40 11.47
CA GLN A 75 29.68 -0.28 12.26
C GLN A 75 29.69 -1.79 11.96
N SER A 76 29.20 -2.59 12.89
CA SER A 76 29.04 -4.04 12.71
C SER A 76 27.61 -4.39 12.25
N PHE A 77 27.30 -4.13 10.98
CA PHE A 77 26.02 -4.56 10.39
C PHE A 77 26.11 -5.98 9.81
N ASP A 78 25.06 -6.76 10.01
CA ASP A 78 24.91 -8.10 9.43
C ASP A 78 24.31 -8.05 8.01
N VAL A 79 23.49 -7.03 7.71
CA VAL A 79 22.85 -6.83 6.40
C VAL A 79 22.72 -5.35 6.06
N LEU A 80 22.94 -5.03 4.79
CA LEU A 80 22.58 -3.74 4.20
C LEU A 80 21.34 -3.89 3.31
N HIS A 81 20.26 -3.18 3.61
CA HIS A 81 19.01 -3.26 2.84
C HIS A 81 18.65 -1.92 2.18
N PHE A 82 18.65 -1.87 0.85
CA PHE A 82 18.22 -0.70 0.09
C PHE A 82 16.74 -0.74 -0.29
N GLN A 83 16.06 0.40 -0.13
CA GLN A 83 14.71 0.66 -0.66
C GLN A 83 14.81 1.44 -1.98
N TYR A 84 14.28 0.92 -3.09
CA TYR A 84 14.37 1.54 -4.42
C TYR A 84 13.03 1.56 -5.16
N PRO A 85 12.67 2.63 -5.90
CA PRO A 85 13.42 3.88 -6.12
C PRO A 85 13.10 4.96 -5.06
N GLY A 86 14.09 5.44 -4.31
CA GLY A 86 13.92 6.64 -3.49
C GLY A 86 13.96 7.93 -4.34
N LYS A 87 12.99 8.85 -4.16
CA LYS A 87 12.93 10.13 -4.90
C LYS A 87 14.25 10.93 -4.80
N ALA A 88 14.91 10.88 -3.64
CA ALA A 88 16.14 11.66 -3.41
C ALA A 88 17.44 11.00 -3.94
N TYR A 89 17.40 9.77 -4.47
CA TYR A 89 18.60 9.18 -5.09
C TYR A 89 19.06 9.96 -6.34
N GLY A 90 18.21 10.81 -6.89
CA GLY A 90 18.53 11.68 -8.03
C GLY A 90 18.57 10.94 -9.37
N HIS A 91 19.16 11.60 -10.37
CA HIS A 91 19.51 10.99 -11.66
C HIS A 91 20.98 10.55 -11.66
N LEU A 92 21.29 9.53 -12.47
CA LEU A 92 22.57 8.82 -12.59
C LEU A 92 23.87 9.58 -12.18
N PRO A 93 24.88 8.89 -11.60
CA PRO A 93 24.91 7.46 -11.34
C PRO A 93 23.98 7.15 -10.16
N ASP A 94 23.06 6.22 -10.37
CA ASP A 94 21.96 5.92 -9.46
C ASP A 94 22.41 4.87 -8.43
N LEU A 95 21.46 4.34 -7.67
CA LEU A 95 21.71 3.29 -6.69
C LEU A 95 22.52 2.10 -7.24
N ALA A 96 22.47 1.83 -8.55
CA ALA A 96 23.27 0.77 -9.18
C ALA A 96 24.79 0.97 -8.98
N GLY A 97 25.26 2.22 -9.06
CA GLY A 97 26.66 2.55 -8.80
C GLY A 97 27.02 2.35 -7.34
N LEU A 98 26.11 2.70 -6.43
CA LEU A 98 26.30 2.55 -4.99
C LEU A 98 26.35 1.07 -4.57
N THR A 99 25.40 0.24 -5.01
CA THR A 99 25.38 -1.21 -4.72
C THR A 99 26.68 -1.87 -5.17
N ARG A 100 27.18 -1.51 -6.36
CA ARG A 100 28.46 -2.01 -6.87
C ARG A 100 29.66 -1.57 -6.01
N GLU A 101 29.71 -0.30 -5.61
CA GLU A 101 30.80 0.22 -4.78
C GLU A 101 30.80 -0.40 -3.37
N VAL A 102 29.61 -0.62 -2.79
CA VAL A 102 29.47 -1.38 -1.53
C VAL A 102 30.07 -2.76 -1.68
N LYS A 103 29.64 -3.57 -2.67
CA LYS A 103 30.19 -4.92 -2.85
C LYS A 103 31.69 -4.94 -3.13
N LYS A 104 32.24 -3.88 -3.74
CA LYS A 104 33.68 -3.75 -3.97
C LYS A 104 34.47 -3.49 -2.67
N ARG A 105 33.93 -2.67 -1.77
CA ARG A 105 34.61 -2.26 -0.52
C ARG A 105 34.31 -3.18 0.66
N LEU A 106 33.11 -3.73 0.71
CA LEU A 106 32.55 -4.57 1.76
C LEU A 106 32.02 -5.87 1.12
N PRO A 107 32.89 -6.72 0.56
CA PRO A 107 32.48 -7.90 -0.21
C PRO A 107 31.68 -8.91 0.62
N ASP A 108 31.98 -9.02 1.91
CA ASP A 108 31.36 -9.97 2.83
C ASP A 108 30.05 -9.44 3.44
N LEU A 109 29.76 -8.14 3.34
CA LEU A 109 28.50 -7.57 3.81
C LEU A 109 27.37 -7.95 2.81
N PRO A 110 26.36 -8.73 3.25
CA PRO A 110 25.22 -9.07 2.41
C PRO A 110 24.39 -7.83 2.05
N VAL A 111 24.05 -7.71 0.77
CA VAL A 111 23.23 -6.61 0.26
C VAL A 111 21.88 -7.11 -0.23
N VAL A 112 20.82 -6.61 0.39
CA VAL A 112 19.43 -6.85 -0.02
C VAL A 112 18.86 -5.58 -0.65
N VAL A 113 18.03 -5.72 -1.69
CA VAL A 113 17.36 -4.58 -2.32
C VAL A 113 15.87 -4.85 -2.53
N THR A 114 15.01 -4.00 -1.99
CA THR A 114 13.58 -3.98 -2.35
C THR A 114 13.34 -3.05 -3.53
N VAL A 115 12.71 -3.56 -4.58
CA VAL A 115 12.31 -2.80 -5.77
C VAL A 115 10.79 -2.62 -5.75
N HIS A 116 10.35 -1.37 -5.60
CA HIS A 116 8.94 -0.99 -5.43
C HIS A 116 8.17 -0.80 -6.73
N GLU A 117 8.86 -0.37 -7.80
CA GLU A 117 8.20 0.05 -9.05
C GLU A 117 9.01 -0.37 -10.29
N PHE A 118 9.09 -1.66 -10.63
CA PHE A 118 9.83 -2.06 -11.85
C PHE A 118 8.97 -1.95 -13.12
N GLY A 119 7.71 -2.37 -13.07
CA GLY A 119 6.87 -2.55 -14.26
C GLY A 119 6.54 -1.25 -15.02
N VAL A 120 6.53 -0.10 -14.33
CA VAL A 120 6.17 1.21 -14.88
C VAL A 120 7.39 2.02 -15.32
N THR A 121 8.59 1.48 -15.14
CA THR A 121 9.82 2.23 -15.42
C THR A 121 10.20 2.21 -16.89
N HIS A 122 10.67 3.37 -17.36
CA HIS A 122 11.23 3.55 -18.69
C HIS A 122 12.37 2.55 -18.95
N PHE A 123 12.55 2.12 -20.21
CA PHE A 123 13.54 1.10 -20.60
C PHE A 123 14.96 1.35 -20.05
N LEU A 124 15.42 2.59 -20.03
CA LEU A 124 16.72 2.99 -19.46
C LEU A 124 16.84 2.70 -17.96
N ARG A 125 15.77 2.82 -17.16
CA ARG A 125 15.75 2.44 -15.74
C ARG A 125 15.76 0.93 -15.56
N LYS A 126 15.26 0.15 -16.53
CA LYS A 126 15.37 -1.32 -16.48
C LYS A 126 16.83 -1.78 -16.54
N LEU A 127 17.69 -1.07 -17.27
CA LEU A 127 19.12 -1.35 -17.32
C LEU A 127 19.82 -1.05 -15.99
N THR A 128 19.45 0.03 -15.30
CA THR A 128 20.06 0.34 -14.00
C THR A 128 19.64 -0.66 -12.93
N VAL A 129 18.36 -1.06 -12.95
CA VAL A 129 17.86 -2.12 -12.07
C VAL A 129 18.55 -3.47 -12.36
N ALA A 130 18.87 -3.80 -13.62
CA ALA A 130 19.65 -5.01 -13.93
C ALA A 130 21.04 -5.01 -13.25
N SER A 131 21.69 -3.85 -13.17
CA SER A 131 22.96 -3.71 -12.43
C SER A 131 22.76 -3.88 -10.93
N ILE A 132 21.73 -3.25 -10.33
CA ILE A 132 21.40 -3.43 -8.90
C ILE A 132 21.21 -4.91 -8.57
N VAL A 133 20.39 -5.59 -9.37
CA VAL A 133 20.04 -7.00 -9.18
C VAL A 133 21.25 -7.93 -9.35
N THR A 134 22.20 -7.55 -10.20
CA THR A 134 23.43 -8.32 -10.41
C THR A 134 24.32 -8.31 -9.18
N PHE A 135 24.52 -7.13 -8.56
CA PHE A 135 25.40 -6.95 -7.41
C PHE A 135 24.73 -7.25 -6.05
N ALA A 136 23.41 -7.22 -5.96
CA ALA A 136 22.70 -7.63 -4.75
C ALA A 136 22.88 -9.14 -4.46
N ASP A 137 22.92 -9.50 -3.20
CA ASP A 137 22.91 -10.90 -2.73
C ASP A 137 21.47 -11.46 -2.76
N SER A 138 20.48 -10.61 -2.48
CA SER A 138 19.04 -10.92 -2.65
C SER A 138 18.25 -9.68 -3.11
N VAL A 139 17.16 -9.91 -3.83
CA VAL A 139 16.26 -8.87 -4.33
C VAL A 139 14.83 -9.20 -3.94
N ILE A 140 14.15 -8.26 -3.29
CA ILE A 140 12.75 -8.35 -2.93
C ILE A 140 11.94 -7.55 -3.97
N LEU A 141 11.00 -8.21 -4.63
CA LEU A 141 10.01 -7.58 -5.49
C LEU A 141 8.67 -7.51 -4.77
N THR A 142 7.92 -6.45 -5.03
CA THR A 142 6.62 -6.18 -4.41
C THR A 142 5.43 -6.86 -5.09
N ALA A 143 5.64 -7.36 -6.31
CA ALA A 143 4.59 -7.85 -7.20
C ALA A 143 5.04 -9.12 -7.94
N GLN A 144 4.14 -10.10 -8.07
CA GLN A 144 4.44 -11.37 -8.73
C GLN A 144 4.49 -11.19 -10.26
N SER A 145 3.72 -10.26 -10.82
CA SER A 145 3.78 -9.92 -12.24
C SER A 145 5.17 -9.40 -12.63
N GLU A 146 5.81 -8.63 -11.76
CA GLU A 146 7.16 -8.12 -11.99
C GLU A 146 8.17 -9.26 -12.05
N ARG A 147 8.05 -10.27 -11.18
CA ARG A 147 8.94 -11.46 -11.21
C ARG A 147 8.93 -12.15 -12.57
N ARG A 148 7.78 -12.26 -13.24
CA ARG A 148 7.70 -12.88 -14.58
C ARG A 148 8.53 -12.12 -15.61
N LEU A 149 8.53 -10.79 -15.53
CA LEU A 149 9.37 -9.95 -16.39
C LEU A 149 10.86 -10.15 -16.10
N TYR A 150 11.24 -10.26 -14.82
CA TYR A 150 12.63 -10.54 -14.43
C TYR A 150 13.11 -11.92 -14.84
N ASP A 151 12.30 -12.96 -14.66
CA ASP A 151 12.66 -14.33 -15.06
C ASP A 151 12.90 -14.41 -16.57
N ARG A 152 12.21 -13.58 -17.37
CA ARG A 152 12.41 -13.46 -18.82
C ARG A 152 13.64 -12.63 -19.20
N LEU A 153 13.89 -11.52 -18.51
CA LEU A 153 14.96 -10.57 -18.88
C LEU A 153 16.32 -10.89 -18.25
N LEU A 154 16.35 -11.40 -17.02
CA LEU A 154 17.53 -11.62 -16.19
C LEU A 154 17.53 -13.03 -15.54
N PRO A 155 17.47 -14.12 -16.32
CA PRO A 155 17.30 -15.47 -15.79
C PRO A 155 18.42 -15.92 -14.82
N TRP A 156 19.63 -15.37 -14.95
CA TRP A 156 20.78 -15.74 -14.11
C TRP A 156 20.65 -15.29 -12.64
N VAL A 157 19.78 -14.34 -12.33
CA VAL A 157 19.55 -13.87 -10.95
C VAL A 157 18.28 -14.44 -10.31
N ARG A 158 17.57 -15.33 -11.00
CA ARG A 158 16.27 -15.87 -10.56
C ARG A 158 16.27 -16.44 -9.14
N ARG A 159 17.37 -17.05 -8.69
CA ARG A 159 17.53 -17.59 -7.33
C ARG A 159 17.62 -16.52 -6.24
N LYS A 160 18.08 -15.32 -6.60
CA LYS A 160 18.19 -14.15 -5.72
C LYS A 160 16.86 -13.42 -5.54
N ILE A 161 15.91 -13.63 -6.45
CA ILE A 161 14.63 -12.91 -6.44
C ILE A 161 13.64 -13.59 -5.49
N LYS A 162 13.16 -12.81 -4.54
CA LYS A 162 12.08 -13.13 -3.61
C LYS A 162 10.93 -12.16 -3.87
N VAL A 163 9.70 -12.62 -3.68
CA VAL A 163 8.52 -11.76 -3.80
C VAL A 163 7.92 -11.65 -2.42
N ILE A 164 7.82 -10.42 -1.92
CA ILE A 164 7.12 -10.08 -0.69
C ILE A 164 6.14 -8.99 -1.07
N ARG A 165 4.84 -9.30 -0.97
CA ARG A 165 3.78 -8.37 -1.39
C ARG A 165 3.81 -7.10 -0.55
N LEU A 166 3.40 -5.99 -1.14
CA LEU A 166 3.24 -4.73 -0.40
C LEU A 166 2.19 -4.89 0.70
N SER A 167 2.48 -4.26 1.84
CA SER A 167 1.49 -4.07 2.90
C SER A 167 0.71 -2.76 2.67
N PRO A 168 -0.59 -2.70 3.00
CA PRO A 168 -1.32 -1.44 2.98
C PRO A 168 -0.72 -0.41 3.96
N SER A 169 -0.81 0.87 3.57
CA SER A 169 -0.34 1.98 4.40
C SER A 169 -1.20 2.20 5.66
N ILE A 170 -2.44 1.69 5.66
CA ILE A 170 -3.35 1.78 6.81
C ILE A 170 -3.28 0.45 7.57
N SER A 171 -2.63 0.47 8.72
CA SER A 171 -2.65 -0.64 9.66
C SER A 171 -3.98 -0.69 10.41
N VAL A 172 -4.38 -1.88 10.84
CA VAL A 172 -5.57 -2.05 11.69
C VAL A 172 -5.25 -1.52 13.08
N ALA A 173 -5.90 -0.43 13.47
CA ALA A 173 -5.84 0.15 14.81
C ALA A 173 -6.83 -0.55 15.75
N GLU A 174 -6.62 -0.41 17.04
CA GLU A 174 -7.57 -0.88 18.05
C GLU A 174 -8.91 -0.16 17.88
N PHE A 175 -9.98 -0.92 17.73
CA PHE A 175 -11.34 -0.41 17.58
C PHE A 175 -12.23 -1.01 18.66
N GLY A 176 -13.06 -0.18 19.27
CA GLY A 176 -13.90 -0.56 20.40
C GLY A 176 -15.15 0.30 20.52
N PRO A 177 -16.03 0.01 21.51
CA PRO A 177 -17.35 0.62 21.60
C PRO A 177 -17.35 2.15 21.68
N GLU A 178 -16.33 2.75 22.28
CA GLU A 178 -16.19 4.21 22.35
C GLU A 178 -15.97 4.84 20.96
N HIS A 179 -15.15 4.19 20.12
CA HIS A 179 -14.91 4.63 18.75
C HIS A 179 -16.19 4.54 17.91
N GLU A 180 -16.90 3.43 18.05
CA GLU A 180 -18.19 3.20 17.38
C GLU A 180 -19.23 4.26 17.79
N ALA A 181 -19.44 4.48 19.09
CA ALA A 181 -20.38 5.47 19.60
C ALA A 181 -20.05 6.88 19.10
N ARG A 182 -18.76 7.24 19.05
CA ARG A 182 -18.31 8.53 18.51
C ARG A 182 -18.63 8.67 17.01
N LEU A 183 -18.40 7.63 16.21
CA LEU A 183 -18.67 7.66 14.77
C LEU A 183 -20.18 7.68 14.49
N ASN A 184 -20.96 6.87 15.22
CA ASN A 184 -22.42 6.89 15.15
C ASN A 184 -22.99 8.28 15.44
N SER A 185 -22.53 8.92 16.52
CA SER A 185 -22.95 10.28 16.85
C SER A 185 -22.46 11.33 15.85
N ARG A 186 -21.23 11.20 15.33
CA ARG A 186 -20.67 12.15 14.35
C ARG A 186 -21.44 12.16 13.04
N TYR A 187 -21.92 11.00 12.60
CA TYR A 187 -22.53 10.80 11.29
C TYR A 187 -24.05 10.56 11.32
N ASP A 188 -24.66 10.63 12.50
CA ASP A 188 -26.09 10.33 12.73
C ASP A 188 -26.48 8.95 12.18
N ILE A 189 -25.71 7.94 12.56
CA ILE A 189 -25.87 6.54 12.13
C ILE A 189 -26.39 5.73 13.30
N GLY A 190 -27.58 5.16 13.12
CA GLY A 190 -28.20 4.23 14.04
C GLY A 190 -27.85 2.77 13.76
N PRO A 191 -28.31 1.85 14.62
CA PRO A 191 -27.98 0.41 14.54
C PRO A 191 -28.55 -0.29 13.29
N ASP A 192 -29.59 0.27 12.68
CA ASP A 192 -30.23 -0.29 11.48
C ASP A 192 -29.58 0.21 10.17
N ASN A 193 -28.69 1.19 10.24
CA ASN A 193 -27.99 1.70 9.07
C ASN A 193 -26.94 0.71 8.57
N ILE A 194 -26.72 0.70 7.26
CA ILE A 194 -25.62 -0.05 6.64
C ILE A 194 -24.65 0.97 6.02
N VAL A 195 -23.41 0.96 6.50
CA VAL A 195 -22.36 1.89 6.06
C VAL A 195 -21.53 1.25 4.95
N ILE A 196 -21.62 1.82 3.76
CA ILE A 196 -20.85 1.45 2.58
C ILE A 196 -19.67 2.41 2.45
N ALA A 197 -18.46 1.88 2.53
CA ALA A 197 -17.23 2.65 2.53
C ALA A 197 -16.59 2.75 1.14
N HIS A 198 -16.06 3.92 0.82
CA HIS A 198 -15.09 4.12 -0.25
C HIS A 198 -13.93 4.97 0.27
N PHE A 199 -12.71 4.42 0.20
CA PHE A 199 -11.50 5.08 0.69
C PHE A 199 -10.51 5.41 -0.45
N GLY A 200 -9.94 6.61 -0.40
CA GLY A 200 -8.83 7.03 -1.25
C GLY A 200 -9.09 8.36 -1.94
N PHE A 201 -8.12 8.84 -2.71
CA PHE A 201 -8.26 10.08 -3.48
C PHE A 201 -9.40 9.99 -4.48
N VAL A 202 -10.18 11.06 -4.61
CA VAL A 202 -11.25 11.15 -5.60
C VAL A 202 -10.65 11.55 -6.94
N GLN A 203 -10.40 10.55 -7.79
CA GLN A 203 -9.85 10.71 -9.14
C GLN A 203 -10.69 9.90 -10.13
N SER A 204 -10.66 10.29 -11.41
CA SER A 204 -11.46 9.64 -12.46
C SER A 204 -11.17 8.16 -12.66
N ASN A 205 -10.01 7.66 -12.23
CA ASN A 205 -9.69 6.23 -12.28
C ASN A 205 -10.23 5.41 -11.08
N LYS A 206 -10.90 6.05 -10.12
CA LYS A 206 -11.44 5.39 -8.92
C LYS A 206 -12.92 5.01 -9.03
N GLY A 207 -13.59 5.46 -10.08
CA GLY A 207 -14.97 5.12 -10.40
C GLY A 207 -16.01 5.74 -9.47
N ALA A 208 -15.76 6.94 -8.95
CA ALA A 208 -16.70 7.62 -8.05
C ALA A 208 -18.04 7.91 -8.74
N GLU A 209 -18.05 8.20 -10.04
CA GLU A 209 -19.30 8.36 -10.81
C GLU A 209 -20.13 7.07 -10.86
N GLU A 210 -19.48 5.94 -11.14
CA GLU A 210 -20.12 4.63 -11.23
C GLU A 210 -20.68 4.24 -9.86
N LEU A 211 -19.93 4.50 -8.79
CA LEU A 211 -20.36 4.27 -7.42
C LEU A 211 -21.60 5.08 -7.06
N LEU A 212 -21.63 6.39 -7.36
CA LEU A 212 -22.80 7.24 -7.06
C LEU A 212 -24.04 6.77 -7.84
N LYS A 213 -23.88 6.43 -9.13
CA LYS A 213 -24.97 5.91 -9.96
C LYS A 213 -25.49 4.57 -9.44
N ALA A 214 -24.61 3.67 -9.01
CA ALA A 214 -24.99 2.39 -8.43
C ALA A 214 -25.68 2.57 -7.07
N PHE A 215 -25.11 3.42 -6.21
CA PHE A 215 -25.64 3.71 -4.89
C PHE A 215 -27.04 4.32 -4.96
N ARG A 216 -27.38 5.08 -6.00
CA ARG A 216 -28.75 5.56 -6.21
C ARG A 216 -29.78 4.42 -6.24
N ALA A 217 -29.49 3.34 -6.96
CA ALA A 217 -30.42 2.20 -7.00
C ALA A 217 -30.52 1.52 -5.63
N VAL A 218 -29.40 1.42 -4.90
CA VAL A 218 -29.36 0.84 -3.55
C VAL A 218 -30.15 1.70 -2.57
N SER A 219 -29.95 3.02 -2.57
CA SER A 219 -30.60 3.95 -1.63
C SER A 219 -32.12 4.00 -1.81
N GLN A 220 -32.62 3.78 -3.04
CA GLN A 220 -34.06 3.69 -3.31
C GLN A 220 -34.70 2.43 -2.69
N ARG A 221 -33.97 1.32 -2.66
CA ARG A 221 -34.44 0.05 -2.09
C ARG A 221 -34.15 -0.06 -0.59
N HIS A 222 -33.06 0.57 -0.14
CA HIS A 222 -32.55 0.55 1.24
C HIS A 222 -32.31 1.99 1.72
N PRO A 223 -33.35 2.71 2.18
CA PRO A 223 -33.22 4.08 2.67
C PRO A 223 -32.29 4.22 3.89
N GLN A 224 -32.01 3.12 4.58
CA GLN A 224 -31.06 3.04 5.69
C GLN A 224 -29.59 2.95 5.25
N ALA A 225 -29.30 2.67 3.98
CA ALA A 225 -27.94 2.61 3.48
C ALA A 225 -27.31 4.01 3.45
N ARG A 226 -26.01 4.08 3.79
CA ARG A 226 -25.22 5.31 3.79
C ARG A 226 -23.91 5.07 3.07
N LEU A 227 -23.54 5.98 2.17
CA LEU A 227 -22.28 5.92 1.44
C LEU A 227 -21.27 6.86 2.07
N LEU A 228 -20.25 6.30 2.71
CA LEU A 228 -19.15 7.03 3.33
C LEU A 228 -17.97 7.16 2.36
N MET A 229 -17.73 8.38 1.90
CA MET A 229 -16.60 8.75 1.04
C MET A 229 -15.46 9.30 1.90
N MET A 230 -14.49 8.44 2.23
CA MET A 230 -13.29 8.80 3.00
C MET A 230 -12.24 9.46 2.10
N SER A 231 -12.45 10.75 1.81
CA SER A 231 -11.58 11.52 0.92
C SER A 231 -11.68 13.02 1.14
N SER A 232 -10.60 13.73 0.82
CA SER A 232 -10.65 15.17 0.61
C SER A 232 -11.57 15.48 -0.57
N PHE A 233 -12.57 16.33 -0.34
CA PHE A 233 -13.56 16.69 -1.35
C PHE A 233 -13.74 18.21 -1.38
N GLU A 234 -13.31 18.82 -2.49
CA GLU A 234 -13.25 20.27 -2.65
C GLU A 234 -13.87 20.73 -3.99
N PRO A 235 -15.22 20.73 -4.12
CA PRO A 235 -15.91 21.16 -5.35
C PRO A 235 -15.62 22.59 -5.81
N ALA A 236 -15.22 23.47 -4.88
CA ALA A 236 -14.93 24.86 -5.18
C ALA A 236 -13.64 25.01 -6.01
N SER A 237 -12.60 24.25 -5.67
CA SER A 237 -11.25 24.33 -6.26
C SER A 237 -10.98 23.25 -7.32
N ASN A 238 -11.74 22.16 -7.35
CA ASN A 238 -11.51 21.02 -8.23
C ASN A 238 -12.72 20.70 -9.13
N ALA A 239 -12.53 20.76 -10.46
CA ALA A 239 -13.58 20.55 -11.45
C ALA A 239 -14.15 19.13 -11.48
N TYR A 240 -13.36 18.11 -11.13
CA TYR A 240 -13.85 16.73 -11.01
C TYR A 240 -14.73 16.58 -9.78
N HIS A 241 -14.31 17.14 -8.64
CA HIS A 241 -15.14 17.15 -7.41
C HIS A 241 -16.45 17.91 -7.62
N ARG A 242 -16.42 19.02 -8.36
CA ARG A 242 -17.63 19.76 -8.74
C ARG A 242 -18.62 18.89 -9.51
N ARG A 243 -18.15 18.16 -10.52
CA ARG A 243 -18.99 17.23 -11.28
C ARG A 243 -19.61 16.14 -10.41
N LEU A 244 -18.87 15.62 -9.44
CA LEU A 244 -19.40 14.63 -8.50
C LEU A 244 -20.43 15.22 -7.53
N ALA A 245 -20.25 16.48 -7.11
CA ALA A 245 -21.25 17.19 -6.31
C ALA A 245 -22.54 17.40 -7.11
N ASP A 246 -22.44 17.92 -8.34
CA ASP A 246 -23.58 18.11 -9.24
C ASP A 246 -24.30 16.77 -9.53
N LEU A 247 -23.54 15.68 -9.69
CA LEU A 247 -24.09 14.33 -9.87
C LEU A 247 -24.81 13.83 -8.61
N THR A 248 -24.24 14.05 -7.43
CA THR A 248 -24.86 13.70 -6.13
C THR A 248 -26.21 14.43 -5.98
N ASP A 249 -26.28 15.68 -6.41
CA ASP A 249 -27.50 16.50 -6.39
C ASP A 249 -28.54 15.99 -7.38
N THR A 250 -28.10 15.74 -8.62
CA THR A 250 -28.95 15.20 -9.69
C THR A 250 -29.56 13.85 -9.31
N LEU A 251 -28.81 13.02 -8.59
CA LEU A 251 -29.27 11.73 -8.09
C LEU A 251 -30.07 11.83 -6.77
N CYS A 252 -30.22 13.03 -6.21
CA CYS A 252 -30.87 13.28 -4.92
C CYS A 252 -30.28 12.43 -3.79
N LEU A 253 -28.95 12.45 -3.67
CA LEU A 253 -28.18 11.61 -2.73
C LEU A 253 -27.54 12.39 -1.57
N ARG A 254 -27.75 13.70 -1.48
CA ARG A 254 -27.10 14.60 -0.49
C ARG A 254 -27.17 14.08 0.95
N ASP A 255 -28.32 13.56 1.37
CA ASP A 255 -28.55 13.12 2.76
C ASP A 255 -28.02 11.71 3.04
N SER A 256 -27.60 10.99 1.99
CA SER A 256 -27.17 9.60 2.05
C SER A 256 -25.69 9.38 1.73
N VAL A 257 -25.01 10.41 1.19
CA VAL A 257 -23.59 10.38 0.85
C VAL A 257 -22.84 11.31 1.78
N ILE A 258 -21.92 10.75 2.56
CA ILE A 258 -21.16 11.44 3.60
C ILE A 258 -19.73 11.58 3.12
N TRP A 259 -19.27 12.82 2.93
CA TRP A 259 -17.87 13.14 2.63
C TRP A 259 -17.14 13.47 3.92
N THR A 260 -16.15 12.66 4.31
CA THR A 260 -15.47 12.84 5.60
C THR A 260 -14.45 13.99 5.61
N GLY A 261 -13.97 14.39 4.42
CA GLY A 261 -12.75 15.16 4.28
C GLY A 261 -11.50 14.29 4.48
N PHE A 262 -10.35 14.95 4.62
CA PHE A 262 -9.09 14.27 4.92
C PHE A 262 -9.14 13.65 6.32
N LEU A 263 -8.73 12.39 6.44
CA LEU A 263 -8.62 11.67 7.69
C LEU A 263 -7.18 11.20 7.87
N THR A 264 -6.71 11.20 9.12
CA THR A 264 -5.42 10.58 9.49
C THR A 264 -5.50 9.05 9.34
N ALA A 265 -4.35 8.37 9.30
CA ALA A 265 -4.31 6.91 9.12
C ALA A 265 -5.11 6.14 10.19
N ASN A 266 -5.02 6.57 11.46
CA ASN A 266 -5.80 5.96 12.55
C ASN A 266 -7.29 6.23 12.40
N GLU A 267 -7.67 7.44 11.99
CA GLU A 267 -9.07 7.74 11.72
C GLU A 267 -9.60 6.88 10.58
N VAL A 268 -8.88 6.77 9.44
CA VAL A 268 -9.27 5.87 8.35
C VAL A 268 -9.46 4.44 8.85
N SER A 269 -8.53 3.92 9.66
CA SER A 269 -8.66 2.58 10.25
C SER A 269 -9.93 2.41 11.09
N HIS A 270 -10.26 3.40 11.94
CA HIS A 270 -11.51 3.36 12.71
C HIS A 270 -12.76 3.40 11.82
N HIS A 271 -12.77 4.22 10.77
CA HIS A 271 -13.92 4.29 9.85
C HIS A 271 -14.08 3.01 9.04
N LEU A 272 -12.97 2.39 8.60
CA LEU A 272 -13.00 1.08 7.95
C LEU A 272 -13.52 0.00 8.90
N SER A 273 -13.04 -0.03 10.15
CA SER A 273 -13.50 -1.00 11.17
C SER A 273 -14.98 -0.87 11.51
N TRP A 274 -15.50 0.36 11.43
CA TRP A 274 -16.90 0.71 11.69
C TRP A 274 -17.84 0.45 10.49
N SER A 275 -17.30 0.35 9.27
CA SER A 275 -18.12 0.17 8.07
C SER A 275 -18.56 -1.28 7.88
N ASP A 276 -19.61 -1.52 7.09
CA ASP A 276 -20.15 -2.86 6.83
C ASP A 276 -19.66 -3.46 5.51
N ILE A 277 -19.44 -2.60 4.51
CA ILE A 277 -19.13 -2.98 3.12
C ILE A 277 -18.09 -1.99 2.59
N ALA A 278 -17.18 -2.44 1.72
CA ALA A 278 -16.32 -1.55 0.96
C ALA A 278 -16.53 -1.69 -0.56
N VAL A 279 -16.48 -0.59 -1.31
CA VAL A 279 -16.71 -0.60 -2.76
C VAL A 279 -15.64 0.20 -3.49
N PHE A 280 -14.92 -0.46 -4.41
CA PHE A 280 -13.82 0.12 -5.18
C PHE A 280 -13.96 -0.18 -6.68
N PRO A 281 -14.78 0.60 -7.41
CA PRO A 281 -15.02 0.37 -8.83
C PRO A 281 -13.91 0.98 -9.71
N PHE A 282 -12.66 0.55 -9.52
CA PHE A 282 -11.53 1.07 -10.29
C PHE A 282 -11.76 0.90 -11.80
N THR A 283 -11.63 1.97 -12.58
CA THR A 283 -11.95 1.93 -14.02
C THR A 283 -10.95 1.09 -14.82
N ASP A 284 -9.78 0.85 -14.26
CA ASP A 284 -8.68 0.04 -14.78
C ASP A 284 -8.50 -1.31 -14.06
N GLY A 285 -9.38 -1.67 -13.11
CA GLY A 285 -9.30 -2.91 -12.35
C GLY A 285 -8.53 -2.79 -11.03
N ALA A 286 -8.79 -3.72 -10.12
CA ALA A 286 -7.99 -3.90 -8.91
C ALA A 286 -6.59 -4.39 -9.27
N THR A 287 -5.59 -3.94 -8.50
CA THR A 287 -4.20 -4.40 -8.61
C THR A 287 -3.55 -4.36 -7.22
N MET A 288 -2.40 -5.02 -7.06
CA MET A 288 -1.58 -4.97 -5.83
C MET A 288 -1.01 -3.58 -5.50
N ARG A 289 -1.36 -2.55 -6.27
CA ARG A 289 -1.01 -1.13 -6.02
C ARG A 289 -2.19 -0.32 -5.47
N ARG A 290 -3.35 -0.94 -5.28
CA ARG A 290 -4.56 -0.30 -4.75
C ARG A 290 -4.56 -0.42 -3.21
N THR A 291 -3.72 0.37 -2.56
CA THR A 291 -3.56 0.33 -1.09
C THR A 291 -4.84 0.62 -0.32
N SER A 292 -5.77 1.40 -0.87
CA SER A 292 -7.07 1.63 -0.25
C SER A 292 -7.98 0.39 -0.24
N PHE A 293 -7.97 -0.38 -1.34
CA PHE A 293 -8.62 -1.68 -1.42
C PHE A 293 -7.96 -2.68 -0.45
N MET A 294 -6.63 -2.76 -0.45
CA MET A 294 -5.89 -3.63 0.46
C MET A 294 -6.14 -3.30 1.93
N ALA A 295 -6.29 -2.01 2.27
CA ALA A 295 -6.65 -1.56 3.59
C ALA A 295 -8.04 -2.09 3.99
N ALA A 296 -9.07 -1.91 3.16
CA ALA A 296 -10.41 -2.44 3.45
C ALA A 296 -10.41 -3.96 3.65
N MET A 297 -9.72 -4.70 2.77
CA MET A 297 -9.57 -6.15 2.90
C MET A 297 -8.88 -6.55 4.21
N SER A 298 -7.85 -5.80 4.63
CA SER A 298 -7.15 -6.03 5.91
C SER A 298 -8.01 -5.77 7.14
N HIS A 299 -9.02 -4.91 7.02
CA HIS A 299 -10.02 -4.70 8.07
C HIS A 299 -11.15 -5.75 8.02
N GLY A 300 -11.09 -6.71 7.09
CA GLY A 300 -12.09 -7.74 6.91
C GLY A 300 -13.41 -7.22 6.34
N LEU A 301 -13.39 -6.11 5.61
CA LEU A 301 -14.61 -5.59 4.99
C LEU A 301 -15.05 -6.49 3.82
N PRO A 302 -16.31 -6.94 3.79
CA PRO A 302 -16.95 -7.47 2.59
C PRO A 302 -16.79 -6.46 1.46
N THR A 303 -16.03 -6.81 0.43
CA THR A 303 -15.58 -5.84 -0.57
C THR A 303 -16.15 -6.16 -1.95
N ILE A 304 -16.48 -5.11 -2.70
CA ILE A 304 -16.79 -5.16 -4.12
C ILE A 304 -15.71 -4.40 -4.87
N THR A 305 -15.11 -5.00 -5.88
CA THR A 305 -14.10 -4.34 -6.70
C THR A 305 -14.18 -4.76 -8.16
N THR A 306 -13.51 -4.04 -9.03
CA THR A 306 -13.42 -4.38 -10.46
C THR A 306 -12.25 -5.31 -10.75
N GLN A 307 -12.40 -6.13 -11.79
CA GLN A 307 -11.33 -6.98 -12.34
C GLN A 307 -11.07 -6.71 -13.82
N ARG A 308 -9.81 -6.92 -14.22
CA ARG A 308 -9.41 -7.15 -15.62
C ARG A 308 -8.77 -8.53 -15.69
N ASP A 309 -9.09 -9.31 -16.71
CA ASP A 309 -8.66 -10.71 -16.83
C ASP A 309 -7.15 -10.90 -16.69
N ALA A 310 -6.33 -9.94 -17.13
CA ALA A 310 -4.88 -9.99 -17.05
C ALA A 310 -4.32 -9.85 -15.62
N ASP A 311 -5.06 -9.25 -14.69
CA ASP A 311 -4.57 -8.85 -13.36
C ASP A 311 -5.04 -9.80 -12.24
N MET A 312 -6.02 -10.67 -12.53
CA MET A 312 -6.65 -11.56 -11.55
C MET A 312 -5.71 -12.61 -10.98
N GLU A 313 -4.84 -13.18 -11.81
CA GLU A 313 -3.84 -14.15 -11.37
C GLU A 313 -2.85 -13.54 -10.36
N GLU A 314 -2.52 -12.25 -10.52
CA GLU A 314 -1.62 -11.57 -9.60
C GLU A 314 -2.27 -11.29 -8.24
N LEU A 315 -3.53 -10.85 -8.26
CA LEU A 315 -4.28 -10.62 -7.04
C LEU A 315 -4.50 -11.92 -6.27
N GLY A 316 -4.75 -13.04 -6.96
CA GLY A 316 -5.09 -14.31 -6.32
C GLY A 316 -6.36 -14.22 -5.50
N LEU A 317 -7.34 -13.43 -5.98
CA LEU A 317 -8.67 -13.30 -5.40
C LEU A 317 -9.62 -14.27 -6.09
N THR A 318 -10.53 -14.85 -5.31
CA THR A 318 -11.60 -15.71 -5.81
C THR A 318 -12.94 -14.99 -5.66
N ASP A 319 -13.64 -14.81 -6.79
CA ASP A 319 -14.97 -14.19 -6.79
C ASP A 319 -15.95 -14.98 -5.90
N ARG A 320 -16.77 -14.26 -5.13
CA ARG A 320 -17.76 -14.78 -4.16
C ARG A 320 -17.19 -15.60 -3.00
N GLU A 321 -15.87 -15.67 -2.87
CA GLU A 321 -15.17 -16.26 -1.72
C GLU A 321 -14.41 -15.19 -0.94
N ASP A 322 -13.59 -14.39 -1.62
CA ASP A 322 -12.77 -13.35 -1.00
C ASP A 322 -13.38 -11.95 -1.17
N VAL A 323 -14.05 -11.74 -2.30
CA VAL A 323 -14.55 -10.43 -2.77
C VAL A 323 -15.67 -10.67 -3.78
N LEU A 324 -16.51 -9.65 -4.05
CA LEU A 324 -17.37 -9.65 -5.25
C LEU A 324 -16.69 -8.88 -6.38
N LEU A 325 -16.59 -9.51 -7.56
CA LEU A 325 -15.93 -8.93 -8.72
C LEU A 325 -16.93 -8.47 -9.78
N THR A 326 -16.70 -7.27 -10.29
CA THR A 326 -17.36 -6.73 -11.48
C THR A 326 -16.33 -6.45 -12.58
N SER A 327 -16.75 -6.33 -13.84
CA SER A 327 -15.84 -5.99 -14.94
C SER A 327 -15.27 -4.57 -14.78
N ALA A 328 -14.05 -4.32 -15.26
CA ALA A 328 -13.51 -2.96 -15.40
C ALA A 328 -13.65 -2.45 -16.85
N PRO A 329 -14.26 -1.27 -17.10
CA PRO A 329 -14.92 -0.39 -16.12
C PRO A 329 -16.24 -1.00 -15.61
N ALA A 330 -16.64 -0.63 -14.39
CA ALA A 330 -17.86 -1.14 -13.78
C ALA A 330 -19.11 -0.62 -14.49
N ASP A 331 -20.06 -1.52 -14.78
CA ASP A 331 -21.44 -1.11 -15.08
C ASP A 331 -22.13 -0.76 -13.75
N PRO A 332 -22.66 0.48 -13.58
CA PRO A 332 -23.39 0.85 -12.38
C PRO A 332 -24.54 -0.09 -12.00
N ARG A 333 -25.16 -0.78 -12.98
CA ARG A 333 -26.24 -1.73 -12.72
C ARG A 333 -25.73 -3.00 -12.05
N ASP A 334 -24.64 -3.56 -12.56
CA ASP A 334 -23.98 -4.73 -11.98
C ASP A 334 -23.41 -4.40 -10.59
N LEU A 335 -22.78 -3.24 -10.46
CA LEU A 335 -22.27 -2.74 -9.19
C LEU A 335 -23.40 -2.61 -8.15
N ALA A 336 -24.56 -2.06 -8.54
CA ALA A 336 -25.72 -1.95 -7.66
C ALA A 336 -26.29 -3.31 -7.22
N GLN A 337 -26.26 -4.32 -8.10
CA GLN A 337 -26.70 -5.68 -7.77
C GLN A 337 -25.79 -6.29 -6.70
N HIS A 338 -24.47 -6.18 -6.84
CA HIS A 338 -23.52 -6.65 -5.83
C HIS A 338 -23.67 -5.89 -4.50
N MET A 339 -23.83 -4.55 -4.55
CA MET A 339 -24.06 -3.74 -3.35
C MET A 339 -25.35 -4.18 -2.63
N THR A 340 -26.45 -4.36 -3.38
CA THR A 340 -27.72 -4.83 -2.84
C THR A 340 -27.60 -6.21 -2.21
N ALA A 341 -26.90 -7.15 -2.86
CA ALA A 341 -26.66 -8.49 -2.32
C ALA A 341 -25.93 -8.47 -0.98
N LEU A 342 -24.95 -7.56 -0.81
CA LEU A 342 -24.25 -7.39 0.46
C LEU A 342 -25.09 -6.69 1.51
N VAL A 343 -25.92 -5.71 1.15
CA VAL A 343 -26.87 -5.08 2.08
C VAL A 343 -27.88 -6.11 2.61
N ASP A 344 -28.42 -6.95 1.72
CA ASP A 344 -29.48 -7.92 2.02
C ASP A 344 -29.00 -9.16 2.79
N SER A 345 -27.71 -9.52 2.74
CA SER A 345 -27.21 -10.81 3.24
C SER A 345 -26.06 -10.70 4.24
N ALA A 346 -26.39 -10.72 5.54
CA ALA A 346 -25.40 -10.85 6.60
C ALA A 346 -24.53 -12.13 6.49
N PRO A 347 -25.06 -13.31 6.09
CA PRO A 347 -24.23 -14.50 5.86
C PRO A 347 -23.20 -14.30 4.73
N LEU A 348 -23.58 -13.61 3.65
CA LEU A 348 -22.64 -13.30 2.57
C LEU A 348 -21.55 -12.34 3.04
N ARG A 349 -21.92 -11.31 3.83
CA ARG A 349 -20.93 -10.42 4.47
C ARG A 349 -19.97 -11.20 5.35
N ALA A 350 -20.46 -12.08 6.23
CA ALA A 350 -19.60 -12.90 7.09
C ALA A 350 -18.62 -13.77 6.27
N LYS A 351 -19.11 -14.44 5.21
CA LYS A 351 -18.28 -15.25 4.31
C LYS A 351 -17.15 -14.42 3.68
N LEU A 352 -17.49 -13.28 3.08
CA LEU A 352 -16.51 -12.42 2.41
C LEU A 352 -15.55 -11.76 3.41
N ARG A 353 -15.98 -11.47 4.64
CA ARG A 353 -15.09 -11.01 5.71
C ARG A 353 -13.98 -12.02 5.98
N GLU A 354 -14.32 -13.30 6.11
CA GLU A 354 -13.32 -14.35 6.32
C GLU A 354 -12.37 -14.47 5.12
N GLY A 355 -12.91 -14.41 3.89
CA GLY A 355 -12.09 -14.42 2.67
C GLY A 355 -11.16 -13.22 2.58
N ALA A 356 -11.66 -12.02 2.87
CA ALA A 356 -10.87 -10.81 2.91
C ALA A 356 -9.70 -10.90 3.89
N LEU A 357 -9.95 -11.37 5.12
CA LEU A 357 -8.91 -11.56 6.13
C LEU A 357 -7.89 -12.63 5.73
N ARG A 358 -8.34 -13.77 5.17
CA ARG A 358 -7.44 -14.81 4.65
C ARG A 358 -6.53 -14.27 3.55
N TRP A 359 -7.09 -13.51 2.62
CA TRP A 359 -6.33 -12.90 1.52
C TRP A 359 -5.35 -11.83 2.01
N ALA A 360 -5.76 -11.03 3.01
CA ALA A 360 -4.95 -9.93 3.55
C ALA A 360 -3.90 -10.37 4.58
N CYS A 361 -4.02 -11.57 5.17
CA CYS A 361 -3.08 -12.14 6.12
C CYS A 361 -1.61 -12.04 5.69
N PRO A 362 -1.20 -12.52 4.48
CA PRO A 362 0.19 -12.40 4.02
C PRO A 362 0.64 -10.96 3.71
N LEU A 363 -0.27 -9.98 3.73
CA LEU A 363 0.03 -8.57 3.53
C LEU A 363 0.26 -7.83 4.86
N GLN A 364 -0.05 -8.45 6.00
CA GLN A 364 0.13 -7.81 7.30
C GLN A 364 1.61 -7.54 7.56
N TRP A 365 1.88 -6.45 8.29
CA TRP A 365 3.23 -5.95 8.47
C TRP A 365 4.15 -6.89 9.25
N ASP A 366 3.61 -7.63 10.21
CA ASP A 366 4.30 -8.70 10.93
C ASP A 366 4.77 -9.82 9.98
N HIS A 367 3.92 -10.23 9.04
CA HIS A 367 4.25 -11.21 8.02
C HIS A 367 5.30 -10.66 7.04
N VAL A 368 5.14 -9.41 6.58
CA VAL A 368 6.13 -8.77 5.69
C VAL A 368 7.50 -8.66 6.37
N ALA A 369 7.53 -8.27 7.65
CA ALA A 369 8.76 -8.21 8.45
C ALA A 369 9.38 -9.60 8.63
N ALA A 370 8.59 -10.61 9.02
CA ALA A 370 9.05 -11.99 9.19
C ALA A 370 9.64 -12.56 7.88
N ARG A 371 8.94 -12.39 6.75
CA ARG A 371 9.43 -12.80 5.43
C ARG A 371 10.70 -12.05 5.04
N THR A 372 10.83 -10.78 5.43
CA THR A 372 12.03 -9.99 5.19
C THR A 372 13.21 -10.48 6.03
N LEU A 373 12.99 -10.84 7.31
CA LEU A 373 14.00 -11.46 8.17
C LEU A 373 14.47 -12.80 7.62
N GLU A 374 13.56 -13.63 7.09
CA GLU A 374 13.96 -14.88 6.41
C GLU A 374 14.89 -14.61 5.23
N VAL A 375 14.66 -13.53 4.47
CA VAL A 375 15.58 -13.13 3.39
C VAL A 375 16.94 -12.75 3.94
N TYR A 376 16.99 -11.99 5.03
CA TYR A 376 18.25 -11.62 5.68
C TYR A 376 19.01 -12.85 6.17
N HIS A 377 18.36 -13.76 6.88
CA HIS A 377 18.97 -15.01 7.33
C HIS A 377 19.45 -15.90 6.18
N SER A 378 18.82 -15.81 5.00
CA SER A 378 19.26 -16.58 3.84
C SER A 378 20.54 -16.05 3.18
N VAL A 379 20.95 -14.81 3.48
CA VAL A 379 22.14 -14.17 2.90
C VAL A 379 23.27 -13.95 3.91
N VAL A 380 22.96 -13.89 5.21
CA VAL A 380 23.96 -13.91 6.29
C VAL A 380 24.53 -15.32 6.42
N ARG A 381 25.85 -15.44 6.51
CA ARG A 381 26.57 -16.72 6.60
C ARG A 381 26.94 -17.08 8.03
#